data_AF-D6Y6V7-F1
#
_entry.id   AF-D6Y6V7-F1
#
_cell.length_a   1.000
_cell.length_b   1.000
_cell.length_c   1.000
_cell.angle_alpha   90.00
_cell.angle_beta   90.00
_cell.angle_gamma   90.00
#
_symmetry.space_group_name_H-M   'P 1'
#
loop_
_entity.id
_entity.type
_entity.pdbx_description
1 polymer ?
#
loop_
_entity_poly.entity_id
_entity_poly.type
_entity_poly.pdbx_seq_one_letter_code
_entity_poly.pdbx_strand_id
1 'polypeptide(L)'
;MRRPPELPRARRLAEPGRARKGLARLLSILGSARRLPKIPPWRPRSGAMPYRIPGPREPEPAGPVTVSLARLGPRVAAADTCPSRGAIPLDLGQEFPTTWEEGVASVTALWKADVERRRFLLDSTFVIGAGSAGIIRWLAEPAGERISASGPRRVGVADVAAIREVTRSFSELDNRYGGGYIRGPVVRYLHTAVTPLLREGSYGEATGRELASAAAELTRLAGWMAYDLEQHGLAQRYLLHALGLAKSAGDHGLGGEILAGLSHQAIYIGHPKHGLELARAAAVAARRSGVYSLLAEARVLEAHALALLGDRSSCAVSLHEAERAFDRRSPENEPAWIRYFDEAYLSAKVAHCLRDLGDGAQAVAHARRSLIMDGRFVRGKMFNLSLLASALLQEGELEEACSAASAALDLAKGIRSTRTRSYVRDMRRRFAPHATEPCVAELLERVGEYAGGHSGDHAGRRATVMV
;
A
#
# COMPACT_ATOMS: atom_id res chain seq x y z
N MET A 1 2.26 56.55 59.26
CA MET A 1 2.22 55.10 59.56
C MET A 1 2.26 54.32 58.25
N ARG A 2 3.22 53.38 58.13
CA ARG A 2 3.41 52.29 57.15
C ARG A 2 3.49 52.62 55.64
N ARG A 3 4.70 52.43 55.08
CA ARG A 3 5.00 52.18 53.65
C ARG A 3 4.33 50.89 53.15
N PRO A 4 4.15 50.73 51.83
CA PRO A 4 4.92 49.68 51.15
C PRO A 4 5.63 50.16 49.86
N PRO A 5 6.62 49.40 49.33
CA PRO A 5 7.51 49.83 48.25
C PRO A 5 7.27 49.15 46.89
N GLU A 6 7.66 49.89 45.85
CA GLU A 6 8.23 49.59 44.51
C GLU A 6 7.94 48.28 43.73
N LEU A 7 7.60 48.48 42.44
CA LEU A 7 7.67 47.56 41.29
C LEU A 7 9.13 47.50 40.74
N PRO A 8 9.64 46.43 40.05
CA PRO A 8 9.18 46.07 38.69
C PRO A 8 9.42 44.63 38.14
N ARG A 9 8.71 44.33 37.03
CA ARG A 9 8.97 43.39 35.89
C ARG A 9 9.42 41.94 36.15
N ALA A 10 8.59 40.98 35.69
CA ALA A 10 9.08 39.78 35.00
C ALA A 10 8.06 39.24 33.95
N ARG A 11 8.47 39.27 32.68
CA ARG A 11 7.96 38.40 31.60
C ARG A 11 8.27 36.94 31.96
N ARG A 12 7.37 36.01 31.64
CA ARG A 12 7.73 34.72 31.02
C ARG A 12 6.51 33.98 30.42
N LEU A 13 6.68 33.60 29.16
CA LEU A 13 5.91 32.66 28.35
C LEU A 13 6.10 31.21 28.84
N ALA A 14 5.06 30.38 28.80
CA ALA A 14 5.04 28.91 28.64
C ALA A 14 3.55 28.46 28.72
N GLU A 15 2.93 27.62 27.88
CA GLU A 15 3.37 26.41 27.19
C GLU A 15 2.47 26.04 25.97
N PRO A 16 3.02 25.32 24.97
CA PRO A 16 2.26 24.40 24.11
C PRO A 16 2.62 22.93 24.46
N GLY A 17 1.77 22.26 25.26
CA GLY A 17 2.11 20.96 25.89
C GLY A 17 1.42 19.69 25.35
N ARG A 18 0.53 19.77 24.34
CA ARG A 18 -0.27 18.58 23.93
C ARG A 18 0.19 17.86 22.66
N ALA A 19 0.95 18.50 21.78
CA ALA A 19 1.46 17.86 20.55
C ALA A 19 2.68 16.95 20.79
N ARG A 20 3.47 17.19 21.84
CA ARG A 20 4.70 16.42 22.14
C ARG A 20 4.45 15.02 22.73
N LYS A 21 3.28 14.76 23.32
CA LYS A 21 2.97 13.46 23.96
C LYS A 21 2.70 12.34 22.95
N GLY A 22 2.15 12.67 21.77
CA GLY A 22 1.94 11.71 20.68
C GLY A 22 3.26 11.28 20.03
N LEU A 23 4.14 12.25 19.76
CA LEU A 23 5.47 12.01 19.22
C LEU A 23 6.37 11.24 20.21
N ALA A 24 6.30 11.55 21.51
CA ALA A 24 7.07 10.83 22.54
C ALA A 24 6.64 9.36 22.69
N ARG A 25 5.35 9.04 22.57
CA ARG A 25 4.88 7.64 22.53
C ARG A 25 5.30 6.92 21.25
N LEU A 26 5.28 7.60 20.11
CA LEU A 26 5.77 7.03 18.85
C LEU A 26 7.29 6.79 18.88
N LEU A 27 8.07 7.74 19.43
CA LEU A 27 9.50 7.61 19.65
C LEU A 27 9.84 6.52 20.68
N SER A 28 8.98 6.28 21.67
CA SER A 28 9.13 5.14 22.59
C SER A 28 8.90 3.79 21.90
N ILE A 29 8.05 3.75 20.86
CA ILE A 29 7.85 2.55 20.02
C ILE A 29 9.00 2.39 19.01
N LEU A 30 9.63 3.49 18.58
CA LEU A 30 10.83 3.48 17.71
C LEU A 30 12.13 3.18 18.48
N GLY A 31 12.17 3.49 19.78
CA GLY A 31 13.32 3.28 20.67
C GLY A 31 13.58 1.82 21.06
N SER A 32 12.62 0.90 20.84
CA SER A 32 12.78 -0.53 21.12
C SER A 32 13.63 -1.28 20.08
N ALA A 33 14.12 -0.59 19.03
CA ALA A 33 15.05 -1.14 18.03
C ALA A 33 16.55 -0.91 18.32
N ARG A 34 16.91 -0.26 19.44
CA ARG A 34 18.32 -0.12 19.88
C ARG A 34 18.50 -0.76 21.26
N ARG A 35 19.41 -1.75 21.34
CA ARG A 35 19.73 -2.56 22.54
C ARG A 35 20.02 -1.68 23.75
N LEU A 36 19.37 -1.93 24.90
CA LEU A 36 19.81 -1.80 26.31
C LEU A 36 18.69 -2.37 27.25
N PRO A 37 18.96 -2.70 28.55
CA PRO A 37 18.59 -3.98 29.17
C PRO A 37 17.18 -4.12 29.78
N LYS A 38 16.81 -5.39 29.99
CA LYS A 38 15.49 -5.95 30.37
C LYS A 38 14.97 -5.47 31.74
N ILE A 39 13.65 -5.19 31.80
CA ILE A 39 12.85 -5.08 33.03
C ILE A 39 11.84 -6.25 33.05
N PRO A 40 11.66 -6.99 34.16
CA PRO A 40 10.87 -8.22 34.19
C PRO A 40 9.34 -8.00 34.24
N PRO A 41 8.52 -8.95 33.75
CA PRO A 41 7.07 -8.81 33.66
C PRO A 41 6.34 -9.15 34.97
N TRP A 42 5.34 -8.34 35.30
CA TRP A 42 4.39 -8.54 36.40
C TRP A 42 3.28 -9.52 36.01
N ARG A 43 2.95 -10.46 36.91
CA ARG A 43 1.83 -11.44 36.80
C ARG A 43 0.77 -11.13 37.85
N PRO A 44 -0.49 -11.55 37.61
CA PRO A 44 -1.30 -12.15 38.66
C PRO A 44 -1.71 -13.60 38.34
N ARG A 45 -1.80 -14.39 39.41
CA ARG A 45 -2.20 -15.80 39.46
C ARG A 45 -3.72 -15.98 39.51
N SER A 46 -4.15 -17.00 38.78
CA SER A 46 -5.21 -18.01 38.95
C SER A 46 -6.16 -17.98 40.16
N GLY A 47 -7.43 -18.27 39.88
CA GLY A 47 -8.41 -18.95 40.75
C GLY A 47 -9.43 -19.70 39.89
N ALA A 48 -9.72 -20.96 40.20
CA ALA A 48 -10.22 -21.99 39.27
C ALA A 48 -11.70 -22.44 39.49
N MET A 49 -12.34 -22.84 38.36
CA MET A 49 -13.23 -24.02 38.11
C MET A 49 -14.54 -24.26 38.92
N PRO A 50 -15.42 -25.22 38.53
CA PRO A 50 -16.02 -25.52 37.20
C PRO A 50 -17.51 -25.93 37.25
N TYR A 51 -18.25 -25.98 36.12
CA TYR A 51 -19.29 -27.01 35.88
C TYR A 51 -19.47 -27.25 34.37
N ARG A 52 -19.80 -28.50 34.01
CA ARG A 52 -19.82 -29.07 32.65
C ARG A 52 -21.13 -29.84 32.41
N ILE A 53 -21.45 -30.03 31.11
CA ILE A 53 -22.30 -31.01 30.38
C ILE A 53 -23.85 -30.84 30.46
N PRO A 54 -24.68 -31.29 29.48
CA PRO A 54 -24.47 -31.71 28.07
C PRO A 54 -25.42 -31.05 27.01
N GLY A 55 -25.07 -31.20 25.72
CA GLY A 55 -25.90 -30.83 24.55
C GLY A 55 -27.08 -31.79 24.26
N PRO A 56 -27.86 -31.57 23.18
CA PRO A 56 -27.59 -32.26 21.91
C PRO A 56 -27.97 -31.56 20.59
N ARG A 57 -27.26 -31.98 19.52
CA ARG A 57 -27.58 -32.18 18.07
C ARG A 57 -28.36 -31.14 17.22
N GLU A 58 -27.78 -30.92 16.03
CA GLU A 58 -28.30 -30.27 14.82
C GLU A 58 -29.57 -30.95 14.22
N PRO A 59 -30.24 -30.29 13.26
CA PRO A 59 -29.93 -30.57 11.84
C PRO A 59 -29.93 -29.34 10.89
N GLU A 60 -29.11 -29.40 9.82
CA GLU A 60 -29.30 -28.73 8.52
C GLU A 60 -30.48 -29.39 7.73
N PRO A 61 -31.01 -28.89 6.57
CA PRO A 61 -30.40 -27.98 5.57
C PRO A 61 -31.35 -26.94 4.91
N ALA A 62 -30.80 -26.01 4.11
CA ALA A 62 -31.28 -25.59 2.75
C ALA A 62 -30.70 -24.22 2.31
N GLY A 63 -30.14 -24.16 1.10
CA GLY A 63 -29.71 -22.93 0.44
C GLY A 63 -30.86 -22.03 -0.04
N PRO A 64 -30.56 -20.88 -0.65
CA PRO A 64 -30.51 -20.90 -2.11
C PRO A 64 -29.41 -20.04 -2.76
N VAL A 65 -29.04 -20.48 -3.96
CA VAL A 65 -28.36 -19.74 -5.02
C VAL A 65 -29.26 -18.59 -5.48
N THR A 66 -28.75 -17.36 -5.57
CA THR A 66 -29.44 -16.27 -6.28
C THR A 66 -28.62 -15.85 -7.49
N VAL A 67 -29.08 -16.30 -8.66
CA VAL A 67 -28.73 -15.76 -9.97
C VAL A 67 -29.58 -14.51 -10.16
N SER A 68 -28.97 -13.34 -10.34
CA SER A 68 -29.72 -12.12 -10.70
C SER A 68 -29.61 -11.89 -12.20
N LEU A 69 -30.69 -12.25 -12.92
CA LEU A 69 -30.92 -11.86 -14.30
C LEU A 69 -31.40 -10.40 -14.34
N ALA A 70 -30.74 -9.59 -15.16
CA ALA A 70 -31.21 -8.26 -15.52
C ALA A 70 -32.52 -8.34 -16.30
N ARG A 71 -33.52 -7.53 -15.92
CA ARG A 71 -34.60 -7.07 -16.82
C ARG A 71 -35.17 -5.73 -16.34
N LEU A 72 -35.38 -4.87 -17.33
CA LEU A 72 -35.76 -3.46 -17.29
C LEU A 72 -37.19 -3.24 -16.78
N GLY A 73 -37.40 -2.18 -15.99
CA GLY A 73 -38.70 -1.62 -15.55
C GLY A 73 -38.50 -0.47 -14.54
N PRO A 74 -39.36 0.57 -14.52
CA PRO A 74 -38.98 1.93 -14.15
C PRO A 74 -38.68 2.16 -12.67
N ARG A 75 -37.70 3.04 -12.41
CA ARG A 75 -37.23 3.46 -11.08
C ARG A 75 -38.36 4.06 -10.25
N VAL A 76 -38.74 3.39 -9.18
CA VAL A 76 -39.47 4.01 -8.07
C VAL A 76 -38.45 4.81 -7.26
N ALA A 77 -38.70 6.11 -7.14
CA ALA A 77 -37.91 7.03 -6.33
C ALA A 77 -37.94 6.58 -4.87
N ALA A 78 -36.79 6.17 -4.35
CA ALA A 78 -36.58 5.98 -2.92
C ALA A 78 -36.37 7.34 -2.25
N ALA A 79 -37.47 8.09 -2.10
CA ALA A 79 -37.58 9.01 -0.98
C ALA A 79 -38.01 8.18 0.25
N ASP A 80 -37.42 8.50 1.40
CA ASP A 80 -37.76 7.98 2.73
C ASP A 80 -37.24 6.58 3.09
N THR A 81 -35.92 6.44 3.13
CA THR A 81 -35.27 5.72 4.24
C THR A 81 -34.17 6.60 4.82
N CYS A 82 -34.42 7.15 6.01
CA CYS A 82 -33.38 7.78 6.82
C CYS A 82 -32.27 6.74 7.03
N PRO A 83 -31.03 6.95 6.54
CA PRO A 83 -29.95 6.03 6.86
C PRO A 83 -29.76 6.13 8.36
N SER A 84 -29.90 5.00 9.07
CA SER A 84 -29.51 4.90 10.48
C SER A 84 -28.15 5.59 10.65
N ARG A 85 -28.11 6.64 11.49
CA ARG A 85 -26.89 7.41 11.79
C ARG A 85 -25.83 6.46 12.36
N GLY A 86 -25.04 5.83 11.49
CA GLY A 86 -24.02 4.86 11.88
C GLY A 86 -23.78 3.67 10.94
N ALA A 87 -24.65 3.41 9.96
CA ALA A 87 -24.39 2.34 8.98
C ALA A 87 -23.28 2.75 8.01
N ILE A 88 -22.17 1.99 7.98
CA ILE A 88 -21.07 2.20 7.03
C ILE A 88 -21.44 1.49 5.72
N PRO A 89 -21.46 2.19 4.58
CA PRO A 89 -21.80 1.58 3.29
C PRO A 89 -20.84 0.45 2.89
N LEU A 90 -21.37 -0.60 2.24
CA LEU A 90 -20.56 -1.75 1.80
C LEU A 90 -19.59 -1.37 0.67
N ASP A 91 -19.91 -0.34 -0.10
CA ASP A 91 -19.12 0.27 -1.17
C ASP A 91 -18.16 1.37 -0.67
N LEU A 92 -18.00 1.54 0.65
CA LEU A 92 -17.10 2.55 1.24
C LEU A 92 -15.69 2.54 0.61
N GLY A 93 -15.35 3.59 -0.12
CA GLY A 93 -14.05 3.72 -0.80
C GLY A 93 -13.94 3.00 -2.14
N GLN A 94 -15.05 2.55 -2.71
CA GLN A 94 -15.14 2.15 -4.12
C GLN A 94 -15.61 3.29 -5.01
N GLU A 95 -16.31 4.28 -4.45
CA GLU A 95 -16.72 5.49 -5.14
C GLU A 95 -15.82 6.68 -4.79
N PHE A 96 -15.61 7.54 -5.79
CA PHE A 96 -14.89 8.79 -5.57
C PHE A 96 -15.86 9.86 -5.04
N PRO A 97 -15.54 10.49 -3.91
CA PRO A 97 -16.33 11.61 -3.39
C PRO A 97 -16.37 12.75 -4.41
N THR A 98 -17.47 13.51 -4.43
CA THR A 98 -17.62 14.66 -5.35
C THR A 98 -17.18 15.97 -4.70
N THR A 99 -17.34 16.09 -3.39
CA THR A 99 -16.93 17.26 -2.61
C THR A 99 -15.81 16.93 -1.62
N TRP A 100 -15.11 17.97 -1.15
CA TRP A 100 -14.09 17.81 -0.11
C TRP A 100 -14.68 17.22 1.19
N GLU A 101 -15.84 17.70 1.60
CA GLU A 101 -16.49 17.27 2.86
C GLU A 101 -16.91 15.80 2.82
N GLU A 102 -17.49 15.34 1.70
CA GLU A 102 -17.81 13.93 1.47
C GLU A 102 -16.56 13.06 1.49
N GLY A 103 -15.47 13.55 0.87
CA GLY A 103 -14.20 12.82 0.83
C GLY A 103 -13.59 12.67 2.22
N VAL A 104 -13.58 13.74 3.02
CA VAL A 104 -13.14 13.68 4.41
C VAL A 104 -14.02 12.75 5.24
N ALA A 105 -15.35 12.82 5.08
CA ALA A 105 -16.27 11.95 5.81
C ALA A 105 -16.03 10.46 5.47
N SER A 106 -15.88 10.15 4.18
CA SER A 106 -15.72 8.78 3.68
C SER A 106 -14.36 8.19 4.03
N VAL A 107 -13.26 8.94 3.86
CA VAL A 107 -11.91 8.44 4.18
C VAL A 107 -11.72 8.22 5.69
N THR A 108 -12.27 9.11 6.52
CA THR A 108 -12.18 8.99 7.98
C THR A 108 -13.04 7.83 8.50
N ALA A 109 -14.16 7.55 7.83
CA ALA A 109 -14.97 6.35 8.10
C ALA A 109 -14.21 5.06 7.72
N LEU A 110 -13.47 5.04 6.60
CA LEU A 110 -12.64 3.90 6.21
C LEU A 110 -11.58 3.61 7.27
N TRP A 111 -10.83 4.63 7.71
CA TRP A 111 -9.79 4.44 8.73
C TRP A 111 -10.38 3.93 10.04
N LYS A 112 -11.51 4.49 10.48
CA LYS A 112 -12.21 4.04 11.69
C LYS A 112 -12.63 2.57 11.58
N ALA A 113 -13.26 2.20 10.47
CA ALA A 113 -13.76 0.84 10.25
C ALA A 113 -12.64 -0.20 10.18
N ASP A 114 -11.47 0.18 9.67
CA ASP A 114 -10.27 -0.65 9.68
C ASP A 114 -9.64 -0.78 11.08
N VAL A 115 -9.57 0.30 11.86
CA VAL A 115 -9.18 0.23 13.29
C VAL A 115 -10.12 -0.70 14.07
N GLU A 116 -11.41 -0.65 13.78
CA GLU A 116 -12.45 -1.53 14.36
C GLU A 116 -12.44 -2.95 13.78
N ARG A 117 -11.55 -3.25 12.81
CA ARG A 117 -11.41 -4.56 12.13
C ARG A 117 -12.75 -5.08 11.58
N ARG A 118 -13.53 -4.21 10.95
CA ARG A 118 -14.83 -4.58 10.36
C ARG A 118 -14.64 -5.62 9.27
N ARG A 119 -15.29 -6.79 9.43
CA ARG A 119 -15.12 -7.96 8.53
C ARG A 119 -15.36 -7.64 7.06
N PHE A 120 -16.42 -6.91 6.72
CA PHE A 120 -16.74 -6.58 5.32
C PHE A 120 -15.61 -5.85 4.58
N LEU A 121 -14.78 -5.07 5.29
CA LEU A 121 -13.60 -4.40 4.71
C LEU A 121 -12.43 -5.37 4.57
N LEU A 122 -12.15 -6.15 5.61
CA LEU A 122 -11.04 -7.12 5.62
C LEU A 122 -11.27 -8.27 4.61
N ASP A 123 -12.53 -8.61 4.36
CA ASP A 123 -12.95 -9.65 3.42
C ASP A 123 -13.26 -9.10 2.02
N SER A 124 -13.10 -7.79 1.80
CA SER A 124 -13.37 -7.17 0.51
C SER A 124 -12.44 -7.68 -0.60
N THR A 125 -13.01 -7.88 -1.78
CA THR A 125 -12.30 -8.29 -2.99
C THR A 125 -11.96 -7.10 -3.87
N PHE A 126 -10.96 -7.27 -4.73
CA PHE A 126 -10.66 -6.30 -5.77
C PHE A 126 -11.78 -6.27 -6.81
N VAL A 127 -12.19 -5.08 -7.24
CA VAL A 127 -13.29 -4.90 -8.20
C VAL A 127 -12.78 -4.12 -9.41
N ILE A 128 -12.84 -4.73 -10.59
CA ILE A 128 -12.58 -4.04 -11.86
C ILE A 128 -13.68 -2.98 -12.06
N GLY A 129 -13.28 -1.76 -12.37
CA GLY A 129 -14.20 -0.64 -12.56
C GLY A 129 -14.48 0.18 -11.30
N ALA A 130 -14.05 -0.28 -10.11
CA ALA A 130 -14.16 0.52 -8.90
C ALA A 130 -13.38 1.83 -9.06
N GLY A 131 -14.05 2.94 -8.77
CA GLY A 131 -13.50 4.28 -8.91
C GLY A 131 -13.28 4.77 -10.35
N SER A 132 -13.70 4.04 -11.39
CA SER A 132 -13.51 4.47 -12.80
C SER A 132 -14.08 5.86 -13.08
N ALA A 133 -15.29 6.15 -12.59
CA ALA A 133 -15.88 7.48 -12.73
C ALA A 133 -15.00 8.57 -12.07
N GLY A 134 -14.39 8.26 -10.94
CA GLY A 134 -13.49 9.17 -10.25
C GLY A 134 -12.14 9.36 -10.92
N ILE A 135 -11.59 8.29 -11.52
CA ILE A 135 -10.37 8.37 -12.34
C ILE A 135 -10.62 9.22 -13.59
N ILE A 136 -11.78 9.06 -14.24
CA ILE A 136 -12.18 9.92 -15.36
C ILE A 136 -12.27 11.38 -14.90
N ARG A 137 -12.96 11.66 -13.79
CA ARG A 137 -13.02 13.01 -13.21
C ARG A 137 -11.64 13.56 -12.85
N TRP A 138 -10.74 12.74 -12.33
CA TRP A 138 -9.36 13.13 -12.03
C TRP A 138 -8.59 13.56 -13.28
N LEU A 139 -8.78 12.88 -14.41
CA LEU A 139 -8.11 13.20 -15.66
C LEU A 139 -8.73 14.42 -16.37
N ALA A 140 -10.06 14.52 -16.34
CA ALA A 140 -10.84 15.47 -17.13
C ALA A 140 -11.09 16.81 -16.43
N GLU A 141 -11.24 16.82 -15.11
CA GLU A 141 -11.57 18.03 -14.36
C GLU A 141 -10.31 18.70 -13.79
N PRO A 142 -10.23 20.03 -13.78
CA PRO A 142 -9.19 20.74 -13.05
C PRO A 142 -9.26 20.43 -11.54
N ALA A 143 -8.17 20.74 -10.82
CA ALA A 143 -8.08 20.53 -9.38
C ALA A 143 -9.33 21.06 -8.64
N GLY A 144 -9.81 20.25 -7.69
CA GLY A 144 -11.13 20.41 -7.09
C GLY A 144 -11.33 21.66 -6.25
N GLU A 145 -12.59 21.81 -5.85
CA GLU A 145 -13.20 22.77 -4.91
C GLU A 145 -12.27 23.33 -3.82
N ARG A 146 -12.55 24.57 -3.39
CA ARG A 146 -11.77 25.29 -2.38
C ARG A 146 -11.65 24.49 -1.07
N ILE A 147 -10.45 24.04 -0.73
CA ILE A 147 -10.19 23.33 0.54
C ILE A 147 -10.01 24.32 1.68
N SER A 148 -11.09 24.69 2.35
CA SER A 148 -11.03 25.47 3.59
C SER A 148 -12.01 24.95 4.61
N ALA A 149 -11.67 25.05 5.89
CA ALA A 149 -12.54 24.67 6.98
C ALA A 149 -12.47 25.69 8.11
N SER A 150 -13.58 25.84 8.84
CA SER A 150 -13.74 26.73 9.99
C SER A 150 -14.12 25.94 11.24
N GLY A 151 -13.20 25.09 11.70
CA GLY A 151 -13.37 24.31 12.93
C GLY A 151 -12.72 24.93 14.18
N PRO A 152 -12.92 24.31 15.37
CA PRO A 152 -12.37 24.81 16.63
C PRO A 152 -10.85 24.63 16.76
N ARG A 153 -10.23 23.77 15.93
CA ARG A 153 -8.81 23.42 16.03
C ARG A 153 -7.99 24.14 14.96
N ARG A 154 -7.10 25.04 15.33
CA ARG A 154 -6.16 25.65 14.36
C ARG A 154 -5.22 24.58 13.81
N VAL A 155 -5.11 24.51 12.48
CA VAL A 155 -4.16 23.64 11.78
C VAL A 155 -3.12 24.51 11.08
N GLY A 156 -1.85 24.14 11.19
CA GLY A 156 -0.74 24.88 10.58
C GLY A 156 0.33 23.98 9.99
N VAL A 157 1.40 24.64 9.51
CA VAL A 157 2.55 24.00 8.86
C VAL A 157 3.18 22.90 9.73
N ALA A 158 3.21 23.08 11.05
CA ALA A 158 3.76 22.09 11.98
C ALA A 158 2.95 20.78 12.01
N ASP A 159 1.62 20.84 11.88
CA ASP A 159 0.78 19.65 11.83
C ASP A 159 1.02 18.87 10.53
N VAL A 160 1.09 19.56 9.40
CA VAL A 160 1.40 18.96 8.09
C VAL A 160 2.79 18.32 8.10
N ALA A 161 3.80 19.05 8.61
CA ALA A 161 5.16 18.55 8.71
C ALA A 161 5.24 17.28 9.59
N ALA A 162 4.47 17.22 10.68
CA ALA A 162 4.42 16.04 11.53
C ALA A 162 3.85 14.82 10.79
N ILE A 163 2.81 14.99 9.96
CA ILE A 163 2.26 13.90 9.15
C ILE A 163 3.33 13.38 8.17
N ARG A 164 3.99 14.27 7.42
CA ARG A 164 5.02 13.89 6.45
C ARG A 164 6.20 13.15 7.11
N GLU A 165 6.63 13.61 8.27
CA GLU A 165 7.71 12.97 9.04
C GLU A 165 7.33 11.56 9.50
N VAL A 166 6.11 11.39 9.99
CA VAL A 166 5.57 10.09 10.38
C VAL A 166 5.45 9.15 9.18
N THR A 167 4.96 9.66 8.04
CA THR A 167 4.90 8.90 6.77
C THR A 167 6.29 8.40 6.38
N ARG A 168 7.30 9.27 6.34
CA ARG A 168 8.69 8.90 6.01
C ARG A 168 9.23 7.80 6.93
N SER A 169 9.02 7.96 8.24
CA SER A 169 9.47 6.98 9.24
C SER A 169 8.81 5.61 9.03
N PHE A 170 7.51 5.58 8.75
CA PHE A 170 6.81 4.32 8.50
C PHE A 170 7.21 3.67 7.17
N SER A 171 7.45 4.45 6.12
CA SER A 171 7.94 3.95 4.83
C SER A 171 9.32 3.29 4.95
N GLU A 172 10.25 3.89 5.71
CA GLU A 172 11.57 3.30 5.96
C GLU A 172 11.47 1.93 6.65
N LEU A 173 10.59 1.82 7.65
CA LEU A 173 10.40 0.57 8.36
C LEU A 173 9.68 -0.49 7.50
N ASP A 174 8.70 -0.09 6.68
CA ASP A 174 8.02 -0.98 5.73
C ASP A 174 8.99 -1.61 4.74
N ASN A 175 9.89 -0.81 4.16
CA ASN A 175 10.90 -1.29 3.22
C ASN A 175 11.85 -2.33 3.84
N ARG A 176 12.10 -2.22 5.15
CA ARG A 176 13.03 -3.11 5.87
C ARG A 176 12.37 -4.39 6.39
N TYR A 177 11.16 -4.30 6.94
CA TYR A 177 10.54 -5.41 7.68
C TYR A 177 9.24 -5.95 7.06
N GLY A 178 8.70 -5.24 6.07
CA GLY A 178 7.38 -5.51 5.50
C GLY A 178 6.24 -4.82 6.25
N GLY A 179 5.09 -4.67 5.57
CA GLY A 179 3.95 -3.91 6.07
C GLY A 179 3.21 -4.55 7.25
N GLY A 180 3.40 -5.85 7.49
CA GLY A 180 2.63 -6.60 8.48
C GLY A 180 2.77 -6.12 9.93
N TYR A 181 3.93 -5.60 10.31
CA TYR A 181 4.15 -5.06 11.67
C TYR A 181 3.61 -3.63 11.87
N ILE A 182 3.45 -2.88 10.78
CA ILE A 182 3.45 -1.41 10.83
C ILE A 182 2.12 -0.81 10.37
N ARG A 183 1.36 -1.56 9.57
CA ARG A 183 0.06 -1.14 9.07
C ARG A 183 -0.91 -0.74 10.19
N GLY A 184 -1.00 -1.55 11.26
CA GLY A 184 -1.88 -1.26 12.40
C GLY A 184 -1.59 0.11 13.04
N PRO A 185 -0.33 0.40 13.43
CA PRO A 185 0.09 1.72 13.87
C PRO A 185 -0.21 2.86 12.87
N VAL A 186 0.02 2.66 11.58
CA VAL A 186 -0.27 3.66 10.53
C VAL A 186 -1.75 4.03 10.49
N VAL A 187 -2.62 3.02 10.38
CA VAL A 187 -4.08 3.23 10.32
C VAL A 187 -4.61 3.87 11.60
N ARG A 188 -4.05 3.49 12.76
CA ARG A 188 -4.35 4.15 14.04
C ARG A 188 -3.94 5.62 14.03
N TYR A 189 -2.79 5.97 13.47
CA TYR A 189 -2.35 7.37 13.38
C TYR A 189 -3.26 8.19 12.45
N LEU A 190 -3.63 7.64 11.28
CA LEU A 190 -4.64 8.23 10.40
C LEU A 190 -5.97 8.50 11.14
N HIS A 191 -6.46 7.52 11.88
CA HIS A 191 -7.71 7.66 12.62
C HIS A 191 -7.62 8.63 13.82
N THR A 192 -6.53 8.59 14.60
CA THR A 192 -6.46 9.31 15.89
C THR A 192 -5.79 10.68 15.82
N ALA A 193 -4.88 10.89 14.86
CA ALA A 193 -4.13 12.14 14.72
C ALA A 193 -4.57 12.94 13.48
N VAL A 194 -4.80 12.29 12.34
CA VAL A 194 -5.14 12.99 11.09
C VAL A 194 -6.63 13.31 10.98
N THR A 195 -7.53 12.41 11.40
CA THR A 195 -8.98 12.65 11.36
C THR A 195 -9.41 13.95 12.06
N PRO A 196 -8.94 14.28 13.29
CA PRO A 196 -9.32 15.54 13.94
C PRO A 196 -8.81 16.78 13.19
N LEU A 197 -7.67 16.68 12.49
CA LEU A 197 -7.15 17.79 11.69
C LEU A 197 -8.03 18.05 10.46
N LEU A 198 -8.55 17.00 9.83
CA LEU A 198 -9.43 17.12 8.66
C LEU A 198 -10.85 17.55 9.04
N ARG A 199 -11.43 16.98 10.10
CA ARG A 199 -12.85 17.19 10.48
C ARG A 199 -13.10 18.37 11.40
N GLU A 200 -12.17 18.68 12.30
CA GLU A 200 -12.33 19.73 13.32
C GLU A 200 -11.36 20.90 13.08
N GLY A 201 -10.60 20.86 11.98
CA GLY A 201 -9.58 21.84 11.64
C GLY A 201 -10.14 23.19 11.20
N SER A 202 -9.39 24.24 11.48
CA SER A 202 -9.51 25.55 10.87
C SER A 202 -8.24 25.85 10.08
N TYR A 203 -8.41 25.96 8.77
CA TYR A 203 -7.35 26.19 7.80
C TYR A 203 -7.90 26.91 6.56
N GLY A 204 -7.07 27.78 5.99
CA GLY A 204 -7.31 28.35 4.67
C GLY A 204 -6.84 27.42 3.55
N GLU A 205 -7.10 27.83 2.33
CA GLU A 205 -6.89 27.07 1.10
C GLU A 205 -5.48 26.48 0.94
N ALA A 206 -4.43 27.28 1.16
CA ALA A 206 -3.05 26.82 1.03
C ALA A 206 -2.73 25.68 2.03
N THR A 207 -3.03 25.89 3.32
CA THR A 207 -2.82 24.86 4.35
C THR A 207 -3.72 23.64 4.13
N GLY A 208 -4.95 23.85 3.65
CA GLY A 208 -5.88 22.78 3.31
C GLY A 208 -5.33 21.84 2.24
N ARG A 209 -4.76 22.37 1.15
CA ARG A 209 -4.12 21.55 0.10
C ARG A 209 -2.92 20.77 0.62
N GLU A 210 -2.05 21.40 1.40
CA GLU A 210 -0.89 20.74 2.00
C GLU A 210 -1.30 19.62 2.98
N LEU A 211 -2.34 19.86 3.78
CA LEU A 211 -2.91 18.86 4.68
C LEU A 211 -3.53 17.68 3.90
N ALA A 212 -4.26 17.97 2.83
CA ALA A 212 -4.87 16.96 1.96
C ALA A 212 -3.80 16.10 1.27
N SER A 213 -2.74 16.71 0.73
CA SER A 213 -1.60 15.99 0.13
C SER A 213 -0.88 15.12 1.17
N ALA A 214 -0.59 15.64 2.37
CA ALA A 214 0.06 14.85 3.42
C ALA A 214 -0.83 13.68 3.91
N ALA A 215 -2.13 13.89 4.02
CA ALA A 215 -3.09 12.83 4.35
C ALA A 215 -3.19 11.79 3.23
N ALA A 216 -3.18 12.22 1.95
CA ALA A 216 -3.16 11.34 0.79
C ALA A 216 -1.92 10.44 0.79
N GLU A 217 -0.74 11.00 1.07
CA GLU A 217 0.53 10.26 1.09
C GLU A 217 0.52 9.15 2.15
N LEU A 218 0.05 9.45 3.37
CA LEU A 218 -0.04 8.45 4.43
C LEU A 218 -1.14 7.41 4.16
N THR A 219 -2.25 7.82 3.54
CA THR A 219 -3.33 6.91 3.13
C THR A 219 -2.86 5.96 2.03
N ARG A 220 -2.07 6.45 1.07
CA ARG A 220 -1.40 5.64 0.05
C ARG A 220 -0.48 4.61 0.68
N LEU A 221 0.33 5.01 1.68
CA LEU A 221 1.20 4.07 2.40
C LEU A 221 0.39 2.96 3.09
N ALA A 222 -0.74 3.27 3.71
CA ALA A 222 -1.64 2.27 4.29
C ALA A 222 -2.22 1.32 3.23
N GLY A 223 -2.56 1.85 2.04
CA GLY A 223 -2.98 1.07 0.89
C GLY A 223 -1.89 0.13 0.36
N TRP A 224 -0.66 0.62 0.26
CA TRP A 224 0.51 -0.19 -0.13
C TRP A 224 0.78 -1.32 0.87
N MET A 225 0.70 -1.04 2.16
CA MET A 225 0.84 -2.07 3.20
C MET A 225 -0.29 -3.11 3.15
N ALA A 226 -1.53 -2.70 2.84
CA ALA A 226 -2.63 -3.64 2.61
C ALA A 226 -2.39 -4.52 1.37
N TYR A 227 -1.82 -3.93 0.31
CA TYR A 227 -1.42 -4.65 -0.90
C TYR A 227 -0.31 -5.68 -0.60
N ASP A 228 0.71 -5.33 0.20
CA ASP A 228 1.76 -6.26 0.63
C ASP A 228 1.26 -7.43 1.49
N LEU A 229 0.11 -7.24 2.13
CA LEU A 229 -0.61 -8.27 2.87
C LEU A 229 -1.62 -9.02 2.00
N GLU A 230 -1.67 -8.74 0.70
CA GLU A 230 -2.61 -9.29 -0.28
C GLU A 230 -4.10 -9.06 0.07
N GLN A 231 -4.38 -8.01 0.85
CA GLN A 231 -5.73 -7.55 1.14
C GLN A 231 -6.22 -6.65 0.00
N HIS A 232 -6.33 -7.21 -1.21
CA HIS A 232 -6.44 -6.43 -2.44
C HIS A 232 -7.68 -5.50 -2.51
N GLY A 233 -8.84 -5.94 -2.02
CA GLY A 233 -10.02 -5.06 -1.97
C GLY A 233 -9.82 -3.88 -1.01
N LEU A 234 -9.20 -4.12 0.13
CA LEU A 234 -8.89 -3.07 1.10
C LEU A 234 -7.82 -2.11 0.56
N ALA A 235 -6.76 -2.65 -0.05
CA ALA A 235 -5.73 -1.86 -0.70
C ALA A 235 -6.30 -0.93 -1.77
N GLN A 236 -7.19 -1.46 -2.63
CA GLN A 236 -7.87 -0.68 -3.65
C GLN A 236 -8.66 0.47 -3.02
N ARG A 237 -9.45 0.21 -1.98
CA ARG A 237 -10.24 1.26 -1.27
C ARG A 237 -9.36 2.36 -0.67
N TYR A 238 -8.23 2.00 -0.07
CA TYR A 238 -7.26 2.96 0.44
C TYR A 238 -6.65 3.81 -0.68
N LEU A 239 -6.24 3.18 -1.78
CA LEU A 239 -5.62 3.87 -2.91
C LEU A 239 -6.61 4.80 -3.63
N LEU A 240 -7.87 4.39 -3.84
CA LEU A 240 -8.90 5.26 -4.43
C LEU A 240 -9.20 6.47 -3.53
N HIS A 241 -9.24 6.29 -2.21
CA HIS A 241 -9.37 7.41 -1.26
C HIS A 241 -8.17 8.34 -1.25
N ALA A 242 -6.96 7.78 -1.29
CA ALA A 242 -5.74 8.57 -1.42
C ALA A 242 -5.76 9.41 -2.71
N LEU A 243 -6.23 8.82 -3.82
CA LEU A 243 -6.37 9.53 -5.09
C LEU A 243 -7.41 10.65 -5.01
N GLY A 244 -8.52 10.44 -4.30
CA GLY A 244 -9.50 11.49 -4.01
C GLY A 244 -8.89 12.66 -3.22
N LEU A 245 -8.12 12.38 -2.17
CA LEU A 245 -7.42 13.41 -1.38
C LEU A 245 -6.37 14.16 -2.22
N ALA A 246 -5.57 13.44 -3.00
CA ALA A 246 -4.61 14.05 -3.93
C ALA A 246 -5.34 14.92 -4.98
N LYS A 247 -6.55 14.51 -5.41
CA LYS A 247 -7.40 15.31 -6.30
C LYS A 247 -7.80 16.63 -5.71
N SER A 248 -8.36 16.60 -4.51
CA SER A 248 -8.73 17.83 -3.82
C SER A 248 -7.50 18.73 -3.63
N ALA A 249 -6.34 18.16 -3.29
CA ALA A 249 -5.10 18.91 -3.11
C ALA A 249 -4.56 19.56 -4.39
N GLY A 250 -4.98 19.09 -5.57
CA GLY A 250 -4.37 19.46 -6.85
C GLY A 250 -2.97 18.86 -7.04
N ASP A 251 -2.65 17.78 -6.32
CA ASP A 251 -1.33 17.14 -6.34
C ASP A 251 -1.26 16.07 -7.44
N HIS A 252 -0.98 16.52 -8.66
CA HIS A 252 -0.93 15.63 -9.84
C HIS A 252 0.20 14.60 -9.76
N GLY A 253 1.33 14.94 -9.12
CA GLY A 253 2.44 14.02 -8.94
C GLY A 253 2.03 12.85 -8.04
N LEU A 254 1.52 13.16 -6.85
CA LEU A 254 1.05 12.13 -5.92
C LEU A 254 -0.12 11.32 -6.49
N GLY A 255 -1.06 11.95 -7.19
CA GLY A 255 -2.15 11.21 -7.82
C GLY A 255 -1.69 10.29 -8.95
N GLY A 256 -0.66 10.67 -9.72
CA GLY A 256 -0.03 9.80 -10.70
C GLY A 256 0.66 8.60 -10.08
N GLU A 257 1.35 8.80 -8.96
CA GLU A 257 1.95 7.74 -8.14
C GLU A 257 0.91 6.75 -7.60
N ILE A 258 -0.25 7.25 -7.15
CA ILE A 258 -1.33 6.39 -6.67
C ILE A 258 -1.93 5.56 -7.83
N LEU A 259 -2.05 6.14 -9.03
CA LEU A 259 -2.47 5.42 -10.24
C LEU A 259 -1.44 4.36 -10.66
N ALA A 260 -0.15 4.65 -10.54
CA ALA A 260 0.93 3.68 -10.77
C ALA A 260 0.83 2.50 -9.76
N GLY A 261 0.57 2.79 -8.48
CA GLY A 261 0.32 1.77 -7.46
C GLY A 261 -0.90 0.89 -7.77
N LEU A 262 -2.02 1.49 -8.20
CA LEU A 262 -3.21 0.76 -8.65
C LEU A 262 -2.94 -0.10 -9.89
N SER A 263 -2.16 0.43 -10.85
CA SER A 263 -1.74 -0.32 -12.04
C SER A 263 -0.92 -1.55 -11.65
N HIS A 264 0.09 -1.35 -10.80
CA HIS A 264 0.93 -2.45 -10.32
C HIS A 264 0.12 -3.51 -9.58
N GLN A 265 -0.83 -3.10 -8.73
CA GLN A 265 -1.74 -4.01 -8.06
C GLN A 265 -2.58 -4.82 -9.06
N ALA A 266 -3.18 -4.18 -10.07
CA ALA A 266 -4.00 -4.83 -11.08
C ALA A 266 -3.21 -5.83 -11.93
N ILE A 267 -1.98 -5.46 -12.32
CA ILE A 267 -1.06 -6.36 -13.03
C ILE A 267 -0.76 -7.59 -12.18
N TYR A 268 -0.39 -7.41 -10.92
CA TYR A 268 -0.01 -8.49 -10.02
C TYR A 268 -1.11 -9.54 -9.81
N ILE A 269 -2.38 -9.12 -9.78
CA ILE A 269 -3.52 -10.03 -9.59
C ILE A 269 -4.10 -10.59 -10.90
N GLY A 270 -3.42 -10.39 -12.04
CA GLY A 270 -3.81 -10.97 -13.32
C GLY A 270 -4.84 -10.15 -14.11
N HIS A 271 -4.86 -8.83 -13.95
CA HIS A 271 -5.71 -7.91 -14.73
C HIS A 271 -4.89 -6.93 -15.58
N PRO A 272 -4.05 -7.41 -16.53
CA PRO A 272 -3.12 -6.56 -17.27
C PRO A 272 -3.81 -5.49 -18.11
N LYS A 273 -5.00 -5.74 -18.68
CA LYS A 273 -5.77 -4.72 -19.42
C LYS A 273 -6.13 -3.51 -18.55
N HIS A 274 -6.61 -3.77 -17.34
CA HIS A 274 -6.94 -2.71 -16.40
C HIS A 274 -5.67 -2.00 -15.88
N GLY A 275 -4.61 -2.78 -15.62
CA GLY A 275 -3.30 -2.25 -15.28
C GLY A 275 -2.74 -1.29 -16.34
N LEU A 276 -2.91 -1.62 -17.62
CA LEU A 276 -2.49 -0.80 -18.76
C LEU A 276 -3.22 0.56 -18.79
N GLU A 277 -4.53 0.56 -18.59
CA GLU A 277 -5.33 1.79 -18.53
C GLU A 277 -4.87 2.71 -17.39
N LEU A 278 -4.63 2.13 -16.21
CA LEU A 278 -4.14 2.85 -15.04
C LEU A 278 -2.72 3.39 -15.23
N ALA A 279 -1.82 2.61 -15.85
CA ALA A 279 -0.46 3.05 -16.18
C ALA A 279 -0.46 4.25 -17.14
N ARG A 280 -1.32 4.22 -18.16
CA ARG A 280 -1.49 5.34 -19.09
C ARG A 280 -2.04 6.59 -18.40
N ALA A 281 -3.00 6.42 -17.48
CA ALA A 281 -3.50 7.51 -16.66
C ALA A 281 -2.40 8.10 -15.76
N ALA A 282 -1.57 7.25 -15.14
CA ALA A 282 -0.40 7.67 -14.36
C ALA A 282 0.58 8.47 -15.23
N ALA A 283 0.86 8.04 -16.47
CA ALA A 283 1.74 8.75 -17.38
C ALA A 283 1.22 10.15 -17.77
N VAL A 284 -0.10 10.32 -17.89
CA VAL A 284 -0.73 11.64 -18.11
C VAL A 284 -0.50 12.55 -16.89
N ALA A 285 -0.73 12.03 -15.69
CA ALA A 285 -0.51 12.79 -14.45
C ALA A 285 0.98 13.14 -14.23
N ALA A 286 1.88 12.20 -14.53
CA ALA A 286 3.33 12.40 -14.47
C ALA A 286 3.77 13.55 -15.36
N ARG A 287 3.33 13.58 -16.62
CA ARG A 287 3.61 14.69 -17.56
C ARG A 287 3.11 16.04 -17.05
N ARG A 288 1.92 16.08 -16.46
CA ARG A 288 1.37 17.32 -15.86
C ARG A 288 2.19 17.80 -14.66
N SER A 289 2.72 16.86 -13.87
CA SER A 289 3.51 17.18 -12.68
C SER A 289 4.98 17.55 -12.97
N GLY A 290 5.50 17.16 -14.14
CA GLY A 290 6.92 17.32 -14.48
C GLY A 290 7.87 16.35 -13.76
N VAL A 291 7.35 15.34 -13.04
CA VAL A 291 8.16 14.32 -12.36
C VAL A 291 8.52 13.20 -13.35
N TYR A 292 9.78 13.15 -13.76
CA TYR A 292 10.26 12.23 -14.79
C TYR A 292 10.47 10.81 -14.27
N SER A 293 10.87 10.62 -13.01
CA SER A 293 10.92 9.27 -12.42
C SER A 293 9.54 8.62 -12.38
N LEU A 294 8.49 9.38 -12.08
CA LEU A 294 7.11 8.89 -12.14
C LEU A 294 6.68 8.58 -13.58
N LEU A 295 7.11 9.37 -14.56
CA LEU A 295 6.84 9.09 -15.97
C LEU A 295 7.52 7.77 -16.39
N ALA A 296 8.77 7.57 -15.98
CA ALA A 296 9.49 6.31 -16.21
C ALA A 296 8.78 5.13 -15.57
N GLU A 297 8.33 5.27 -14.31
CA GLU A 297 7.56 4.23 -13.62
C GLU A 297 6.26 3.87 -14.35
N ALA A 298 5.48 4.88 -14.73
CA ALA A 298 4.25 4.67 -15.46
C ALA A 298 4.49 3.93 -16.79
N ARG A 299 5.58 4.25 -17.49
CA ARG A 299 5.95 3.60 -18.75
C ARG A 299 6.42 2.15 -18.59
N VAL A 300 7.16 1.81 -17.54
CA VAL A 300 7.50 0.41 -17.28
C VAL A 300 6.31 -0.43 -16.80
N LEU A 301 5.35 0.16 -16.10
CA LEU A 301 4.10 -0.53 -15.77
C LEU A 301 3.24 -0.76 -17.01
N GLU A 302 3.18 0.22 -17.93
CA GLU A 302 2.56 0.04 -19.24
C GLU A 302 3.25 -1.08 -20.04
N ALA A 303 4.58 -1.09 -20.09
CA ALA A 303 5.35 -2.16 -20.73
C ALA A 303 5.05 -3.53 -20.11
N HIS A 304 5.00 -3.64 -18.78
CA HIS A 304 4.73 -4.90 -18.10
C HIS A 304 3.33 -5.44 -18.40
N ALA A 305 2.33 -4.56 -18.41
CA ALA A 305 0.99 -4.93 -18.83
C ALA A 305 0.94 -5.42 -20.29
N LEU A 306 1.68 -4.77 -21.21
CA LEU A 306 1.76 -5.16 -22.63
C LEU A 306 2.50 -6.49 -22.82
N ALA A 307 3.57 -6.73 -22.06
CA ALA A 307 4.28 -8.00 -22.04
C ALA A 307 3.36 -9.17 -21.68
N LEU A 308 2.57 -9.02 -20.61
CA LEU A 308 1.57 -10.03 -20.19
C LEU A 308 0.43 -10.22 -21.19
N LEU A 309 0.18 -9.24 -22.05
CA LEU A 309 -0.77 -9.33 -23.16
C LEU A 309 -0.15 -9.92 -24.44
N GLY A 310 1.16 -10.21 -24.44
CA GLY A 310 1.90 -10.72 -25.59
C GLY A 310 2.27 -9.67 -26.64
N ASP A 311 2.03 -8.37 -26.38
CA ASP A 311 2.33 -7.30 -27.33
C ASP A 311 3.80 -6.86 -27.20
N ARG A 312 4.70 -7.65 -27.80
CA ARG A 312 6.15 -7.42 -27.78
C ARG A 312 6.54 -6.04 -28.34
N SER A 313 5.90 -5.62 -29.43
CA SER A 313 6.23 -4.36 -30.11
C SER A 313 5.91 -3.16 -29.22
N SER A 314 4.68 -3.07 -28.70
CA SER A 314 4.28 -1.96 -27.83
C SER A 314 5.00 -1.99 -26.49
N CYS A 315 5.33 -3.19 -25.98
CA CYS A 315 6.17 -3.35 -24.79
C CYS A 315 7.54 -2.70 -25.01
N ALA A 316 8.23 -3.03 -26.09
CA ALA A 316 9.55 -2.46 -26.41
C ALA A 316 9.52 -0.93 -26.54
N VAL A 317 8.50 -0.38 -27.22
CA VAL A 317 8.29 1.07 -27.31
C VAL A 317 8.12 1.68 -25.92
N SER A 318 7.34 1.05 -25.05
CA SER A 318 7.07 1.57 -23.70
C SER A 318 8.30 1.51 -22.80
N LEU A 319 9.12 0.46 -22.91
CA LEU A 319 10.41 0.37 -22.21
C LEU A 319 11.37 1.46 -22.66
N HIS A 320 11.47 1.70 -23.97
CA HIS A 320 12.33 2.77 -24.50
C HIS A 320 11.89 4.15 -24.02
N GLU A 321 10.59 4.42 -23.98
CA GLU A 321 10.05 5.66 -23.42
C GLU A 321 10.28 5.78 -21.90
N ALA A 322 10.33 4.66 -21.18
CA ALA A 322 10.68 4.65 -19.76
C ALA A 322 12.16 5.03 -19.55
N GLU A 323 13.07 4.46 -20.32
CA GLU A 323 14.50 4.79 -20.29
C GLU A 323 14.74 6.27 -20.60
N ARG A 324 14.11 6.79 -21.66
CA ARG A 324 14.21 8.22 -22.01
C ARG A 324 13.65 9.14 -20.93
N ALA A 325 12.58 8.76 -20.24
CA ALA A 325 12.08 9.52 -19.11
C ALA A 325 13.04 9.44 -17.93
N PHE A 326 13.59 8.27 -17.66
CA PHE A 326 14.54 8.05 -16.58
C PHE A 326 15.83 8.86 -16.77
N ASP A 327 16.38 8.94 -17.98
CA ASP A 327 17.57 9.74 -18.29
C ASP A 327 17.36 11.25 -18.09
N ARG A 328 16.12 11.72 -18.19
CA ARG A 328 15.76 13.14 -18.00
C ARG A 328 15.46 13.52 -16.56
N ARG A 329 15.44 12.55 -15.65
CA ARG A 329 15.09 12.80 -14.24
C ARG A 329 16.15 13.67 -13.57
N SER A 330 15.70 14.41 -12.56
CA SER A 330 16.57 15.20 -11.67
C SER A 330 16.20 14.80 -10.23
N PRO A 331 16.78 13.70 -9.70
CA PRO A 331 16.34 13.08 -8.45
C PRO A 331 16.35 14.02 -7.24
N GLU A 332 17.27 14.98 -7.23
CA GLU A 332 17.39 16.04 -6.22
C GLU A 332 16.22 17.02 -6.21
N ASN A 333 15.58 17.24 -7.36
CA ASN A 333 14.45 18.17 -7.54
C ASN A 333 13.09 17.47 -7.53
N GLU A 334 13.07 16.14 -7.42
CA GLU A 334 11.83 15.35 -7.37
C GLU A 334 11.36 15.08 -5.93
N PRO A 335 10.04 14.83 -5.73
CA PRO A 335 9.50 14.56 -4.41
C PRO A 335 10.16 13.37 -3.70
N ALA A 336 10.33 13.46 -2.39
CA ALA A 336 11.02 12.42 -1.61
C ALA A 336 10.36 11.03 -1.72
N TRP A 337 9.04 10.97 -1.96
CA TRP A 337 8.29 9.72 -2.04
C TRP A 337 8.58 8.89 -3.31
N ILE A 338 9.09 9.47 -4.40
CA ILE A 338 9.42 8.71 -5.64
C ILE A 338 10.87 8.19 -5.64
N ARG A 339 11.68 8.55 -4.64
CA ARG A 339 13.12 8.22 -4.60
C ARG A 339 13.44 6.72 -4.52
N TYR A 340 12.44 5.87 -4.28
CA TYR A 340 12.61 4.42 -4.38
C TYR A 340 12.76 3.95 -5.84
N PHE A 341 12.29 4.74 -6.82
CA PHE A 341 12.39 4.43 -8.23
C PHE A 341 13.79 4.80 -8.73
N ASP A 342 14.69 3.83 -8.66
CA ASP A 342 16.08 3.94 -9.09
C ASP A 342 16.40 2.99 -10.26
N GLU A 343 17.68 2.91 -10.64
CA GLU A 343 18.15 2.06 -11.73
C GLU A 343 17.85 0.58 -11.45
N ALA A 344 17.90 0.18 -10.17
CA ALA A 344 17.61 -1.18 -9.77
C ALA A 344 16.12 -1.52 -9.96
N TYR A 345 15.23 -0.61 -9.58
CA TYR A 345 13.80 -0.78 -9.81
C TYR A 345 13.46 -0.80 -11.30
N LEU A 346 14.03 0.13 -12.09
CA LEU A 346 13.86 0.15 -13.54
C LEU A 346 14.31 -1.17 -14.16
N SER A 347 15.51 -1.63 -13.83
CA SER A 347 16.07 -2.91 -14.30
C SER A 347 15.20 -4.11 -13.90
N ALA A 348 14.65 -4.14 -12.69
CA ALA A 348 13.75 -5.20 -12.27
C ALA A 348 12.47 -5.23 -13.12
N LYS A 349 11.89 -4.08 -13.44
CA LYS A 349 10.68 -4.01 -14.28
C LYS A 349 10.96 -4.40 -15.73
N VAL A 350 12.10 -4.02 -16.28
CA VAL A 350 12.53 -4.48 -17.61
C VAL A 350 12.68 -6.00 -17.62
N ALA A 351 13.34 -6.58 -16.60
CA ALA A 351 13.50 -8.03 -16.47
C ALA A 351 12.15 -8.77 -16.35
N HIS A 352 11.17 -8.22 -15.62
CA HIS A 352 9.81 -8.77 -15.59
C HIS A 352 9.18 -8.83 -16.99
N CYS A 353 9.26 -7.75 -17.76
CA CYS A 353 8.71 -7.69 -19.11
C CYS A 353 9.34 -8.74 -20.03
N LEU A 354 10.67 -8.84 -20.00
CA LEU A 354 11.43 -9.76 -20.85
C LEU A 354 11.14 -11.23 -20.50
N ARG A 355 11.10 -11.55 -19.20
CA ARG A 355 10.74 -12.89 -18.69
C ARG A 355 9.34 -13.29 -19.13
N ASP A 356 8.37 -12.37 -19.02
CA ASP A 356 6.97 -12.63 -19.37
C ASP A 356 6.78 -12.74 -20.90
N LEU A 357 7.69 -12.16 -21.69
CA LEU A 357 7.80 -12.34 -23.15
C LEU A 357 8.64 -13.56 -23.57
N GLY A 358 9.19 -14.32 -22.62
CA GLY A 358 10.03 -15.50 -22.89
C GLY A 358 11.44 -15.17 -23.43
N ASP A 359 11.94 -13.96 -23.22
CA ASP A 359 13.33 -13.58 -23.50
C ASP A 359 14.16 -13.71 -22.21
N GLY A 360 14.45 -14.95 -21.81
CA GLY A 360 15.08 -15.24 -20.52
C GLY A 360 16.52 -14.73 -20.44
N ALA A 361 17.30 -14.81 -21.51
CA ALA A 361 18.68 -14.32 -21.55
C ALA A 361 18.77 -12.82 -21.20
N GLN A 362 17.94 -11.99 -21.84
CA GLN A 362 17.90 -10.55 -21.52
C GLN A 362 17.27 -10.31 -20.14
N ALA A 363 16.28 -11.12 -19.74
CA ALA A 363 15.70 -11.03 -18.40
C ALA A 363 16.75 -11.29 -17.31
N VAL A 364 17.63 -12.28 -17.46
CA VAL A 364 18.74 -12.56 -16.54
C VAL A 364 19.68 -11.37 -16.44
N ALA A 365 20.08 -10.77 -17.57
CA ALA A 365 20.97 -9.62 -17.58
C ALA A 365 20.40 -8.42 -16.81
N HIS A 366 19.12 -8.10 -17.02
CA HIS A 366 18.44 -7.03 -16.28
C HIS A 366 18.14 -7.41 -14.82
N ALA A 367 17.84 -8.68 -14.53
CA ALA A 367 17.63 -9.14 -13.16
C ALA A 367 18.92 -9.09 -12.33
N ARG A 368 20.09 -9.37 -12.92
CA ARG A 368 21.38 -9.17 -12.25
C ARG A 368 21.67 -7.68 -11.99
N ARG A 369 21.38 -6.81 -12.95
CA ARG A 369 21.48 -5.34 -12.75
C ARG A 369 20.60 -4.83 -11.62
N SER A 370 19.38 -5.38 -11.48
CA SER A 370 18.47 -4.98 -10.40
C SER A 370 18.94 -5.34 -8.99
N LEU A 371 19.97 -6.20 -8.86
CA LEU A 371 20.59 -6.51 -7.57
C LEU A 371 21.66 -5.49 -7.17
N ILE A 372 22.03 -4.57 -8.06
CA ILE A 372 22.89 -3.40 -7.77
C ILE A 372 22.01 -2.33 -7.13
N MET A 373 21.65 -2.54 -5.87
CA MET A 373 20.64 -1.77 -5.15
C MET A 373 21.09 -1.44 -3.72
N ASP A 374 20.42 -0.47 -3.08
CA ASP A 374 20.64 -0.17 -1.67
C ASP A 374 20.19 -1.33 -0.77
N GLY A 375 21.12 -1.81 0.08
CA GLY A 375 20.90 -2.95 0.97
C GLY A 375 19.81 -2.75 2.03
N ARG A 376 19.29 -1.53 2.23
CA ARG A 376 18.15 -1.26 3.11
C ARG A 376 16.84 -1.83 2.56
N PHE A 377 16.71 -2.02 1.25
CA PHE A 377 15.52 -2.57 0.60
C PHE A 377 15.52 -4.10 0.60
N VAL A 378 15.54 -4.70 1.80
CA VAL A 378 15.63 -6.15 1.99
C VAL A 378 14.50 -6.90 1.27
N ARG A 379 13.27 -6.39 1.35
CA ARG A 379 12.11 -6.97 0.67
C ARG A 379 12.21 -6.87 -0.86
N GLY A 380 12.69 -5.73 -1.37
CA GLY A 380 12.93 -5.54 -2.80
C GLY A 380 13.99 -6.51 -3.33
N LYS A 381 15.10 -6.67 -2.61
CA LYS A 381 16.16 -7.61 -2.97
C LYS A 381 15.66 -9.06 -3.05
N MET A 382 14.78 -9.46 -2.12
CA MET A 382 14.16 -10.78 -2.17
C MET A 382 13.31 -10.96 -3.43
N PHE A 383 12.49 -9.97 -3.82
CA PHE A 383 11.73 -10.03 -5.07
C PHE A 383 12.64 -10.09 -6.31
N ASN A 384 13.72 -9.30 -6.35
CA ASN A 384 14.67 -9.29 -7.46
C ASN A 384 15.42 -10.62 -7.59
N LEU A 385 15.76 -11.27 -6.47
CA LEU A 385 16.36 -12.62 -6.48
C LEU A 385 15.38 -13.68 -6.96
N SER A 386 14.10 -13.61 -6.57
CA SER A 386 13.07 -14.51 -7.11
C SER A 386 12.87 -14.30 -8.61
N LEU A 387 12.92 -13.05 -9.08
CA LEU A 387 12.88 -12.73 -10.52
C LEU A 387 14.07 -13.34 -11.25
N LEU A 388 15.30 -13.15 -10.74
CA LEU A 388 16.51 -13.75 -11.31
C LEU A 388 16.41 -15.28 -11.36
N ALA A 389 15.99 -15.93 -10.27
CA ALA A 389 15.80 -17.37 -10.23
C ALA A 389 14.80 -17.86 -11.29
N SER A 390 13.69 -17.12 -11.47
CA SER A 390 12.68 -17.47 -12.48
C SER A 390 13.18 -17.29 -13.92
N ALA A 391 14.06 -16.31 -14.18
CA ALA A 391 14.64 -16.08 -15.49
C ALA A 391 15.74 -17.10 -15.81
N LEU A 392 16.62 -17.42 -14.85
CA LEU A 392 17.64 -18.47 -14.99
C LEU A 392 17.01 -19.84 -15.27
N LEU A 393 15.89 -20.14 -14.59
CA LEU A 393 15.15 -21.38 -14.83
C LEU A 393 14.57 -21.44 -16.26
N GLN A 394 14.13 -20.32 -16.86
CA GLN A 394 13.68 -20.29 -18.25
C GLN A 394 14.82 -20.57 -19.25
N GLU A 395 16.04 -20.17 -18.92
CA GLU A 395 17.24 -20.42 -19.74
C GLU A 395 17.86 -21.80 -19.49
N GLY A 396 17.34 -22.58 -18.53
CA GLY A 396 17.88 -23.90 -18.18
C GLY A 396 19.13 -23.87 -17.30
N GLU A 397 19.52 -22.70 -16.78
CA GLU A 397 20.66 -22.52 -15.86
C GLU A 397 20.28 -22.92 -14.42
N LEU A 398 20.05 -24.22 -14.22
CA LEU A 398 19.33 -24.74 -13.07
C LEU A 398 20.06 -24.54 -11.73
N GLU A 399 21.37 -24.79 -11.68
CA GLU A 399 22.18 -24.64 -10.47
C GLU A 399 22.23 -23.18 -10.01
N GLU A 400 22.38 -22.24 -10.94
CA GLU A 400 22.36 -20.81 -10.62
C GLU A 400 20.95 -20.38 -10.20
N ALA A 401 19.91 -20.91 -10.85
CA ALA A 401 18.52 -20.67 -10.46
C ALA A 401 18.24 -21.13 -9.02
N CYS A 402 18.71 -22.33 -8.65
CA CYS A 402 18.66 -22.89 -7.29
C CYS A 402 19.38 -21.99 -6.27
N SER A 403 20.55 -21.45 -6.63
CA SER A 403 21.32 -20.53 -5.78
C SER A 403 20.60 -19.21 -5.54
N ALA A 404 20.09 -18.57 -6.60
CA ALA A 404 19.32 -17.33 -6.50
C ALA A 404 18.03 -17.51 -5.70
N ALA A 405 17.31 -18.62 -5.94
CA ALA A 405 16.10 -19.01 -5.21
C ALA A 405 16.37 -19.22 -3.71
N SER A 406 17.46 -19.89 -3.38
CA SER A 406 17.92 -20.11 -2.00
C SER A 406 18.19 -18.78 -1.28
N ALA A 407 18.91 -17.86 -1.94
CA ALA A 407 19.19 -16.54 -1.39
C ALA A 407 17.89 -15.73 -1.17
N ALA A 408 16.92 -15.83 -2.08
CA ALA A 408 15.60 -15.20 -1.89
C ALA A 408 14.88 -15.77 -0.66
N LEU A 409 14.91 -17.10 -0.49
CA LEU A 409 14.27 -17.79 0.64
C LEU A 409 14.88 -17.39 1.99
N ASP A 410 16.20 -17.21 2.05
CA ASP A 410 16.87 -16.80 3.29
C ASP A 410 16.51 -15.37 3.70
N LEU A 411 16.33 -14.46 2.73
CA LEU A 411 15.78 -13.12 3.01
C LEU A 411 14.30 -13.18 3.42
N ALA A 412 13.52 -14.07 2.83
CA ALA A 412 12.08 -14.20 3.08
C ALA A 412 11.76 -14.51 4.56
N LYS A 413 12.62 -15.30 5.25
CA LYS A 413 12.46 -15.67 6.67
C LYS A 413 12.33 -14.45 7.62
N GLY A 414 12.92 -13.31 7.26
CA GLY A 414 12.90 -12.09 8.08
C GLY A 414 11.75 -11.11 7.78
N ILE A 415 10.93 -11.37 6.76
CA ILE A 415 9.96 -10.42 6.21
C ILE A 415 8.54 -10.83 6.57
N ARG A 416 7.75 -9.92 7.15
CA ARG A 416 6.30 -10.13 7.33
C ARG A 416 5.50 -9.50 6.19
N SER A 417 5.36 -10.25 5.11
CA SER A 417 4.53 -9.91 3.94
C SER A 417 3.88 -11.17 3.36
N THR A 418 2.59 -11.09 3.04
CA THR A 418 1.88 -12.17 2.34
C THR A 418 2.40 -12.33 0.92
N ARG A 419 2.72 -11.21 0.25
CA ARG A 419 3.32 -11.21 -1.10
C ARG A 419 4.65 -11.97 -1.15
N THR A 420 5.50 -11.84 -0.13
CA THR A 420 6.71 -12.67 0.01
C THR A 420 6.40 -14.16 0.02
N ARG A 421 5.35 -14.58 0.72
CA ARG A 421 4.91 -15.99 0.74
C ARG A 421 4.37 -16.43 -0.63
N SER A 422 3.68 -15.55 -1.34
CA SER A 422 3.19 -15.83 -2.70
C SER A 422 4.33 -15.98 -3.70
N TYR A 423 5.39 -15.19 -3.61
CA TYR A 423 6.61 -15.36 -4.41
C TYR A 423 7.30 -16.71 -4.12
N VAL A 424 7.39 -17.12 -2.85
CA VAL A 424 7.94 -18.44 -2.49
C VAL A 424 7.06 -19.58 -3.05
N ARG A 425 5.74 -19.42 -3.02
CA ARG A 425 4.80 -20.39 -3.61
C ARG A 425 4.93 -20.45 -5.14
N ASP A 426 5.12 -19.29 -5.78
CA ASP A 426 5.36 -19.17 -7.21
C ASP A 426 6.64 -19.90 -7.61
N MET A 427 7.72 -19.66 -6.88
CA MET A 427 9.00 -20.36 -7.03
C MET A 427 8.83 -21.87 -6.89
N ARG A 428 8.14 -22.35 -5.85
CA ARG A 428 7.83 -23.79 -5.70
C ARG A 428 7.11 -24.35 -6.93
N ARG A 429 6.12 -23.63 -7.45
CA ARG A 429 5.35 -24.06 -8.63
C ARG A 429 6.24 -24.18 -9.86
N ARG A 430 7.12 -23.21 -10.09
CA ARG A 430 8.02 -23.15 -11.25
C ARG A 430 9.11 -24.22 -11.21
N PHE A 431 9.67 -24.50 -10.04
CA PHE A 431 10.75 -25.47 -9.87
C PHE A 431 10.26 -26.93 -9.77
N ALA A 432 8.98 -27.16 -9.40
CA ALA A 432 8.43 -28.51 -9.24
C ALA A 432 8.63 -29.47 -10.45
N PRO A 433 8.57 -29.03 -11.72
CA PRO A 433 8.87 -29.90 -12.86
C PRO A 433 10.30 -30.47 -12.89
N HIS A 434 11.24 -29.84 -12.18
CA HIS A 434 12.66 -30.23 -12.12
C HIS A 434 13.02 -30.92 -10.81
N ALA A 435 12.05 -31.45 -10.07
CA ALA A 435 12.25 -31.98 -8.70
C ALA A 435 13.20 -33.20 -8.60
N THR A 436 13.53 -33.85 -9.72
CA THR A 436 14.52 -34.94 -9.75
C THR A 436 15.95 -34.44 -9.63
N GLU A 437 16.19 -33.16 -9.92
CA GLU A 437 17.52 -32.56 -9.87
C GLU A 437 17.90 -32.25 -8.41
N PRO A 438 19.09 -32.67 -7.93
CA PRO A 438 19.45 -32.57 -6.52
C PRO A 438 19.31 -31.17 -5.92
N CYS A 439 19.75 -30.11 -6.63
CA CYS A 439 19.63 -28.74 -6.12
C CYS A 439 18.17 -28.29 -5.98
N VAL A 440 17.29 -28.79 -6.84
CA VAL A 440 15.86 -28.46 -6.84
C VAL A 440 15.16 -29.21 -5.72
N ALA A 441 15.49 -30.49 -5.52
CA ALA A 441 14.97 -31.27 -4.40
C ALA A 441 15.28 -30.60 -3.05
N GLU A 442 16.53 -30.16 -2.84
CA GLU A 442 16.95 -29.42 -1.65
C GLU A 442 16.19 -28.10 -1.49
N LEU A 443 16.06 -27.32 -2.58
CA LEU A 443 15.30 -26.07 -2.56
C LEU A 443 13.83 -26.30 -2.17
N LEU A 444 13.18 -27.32 -2.75
CA LEU A 444 11.78 -27.63 -2.48
C LEU A 444 11.55 -28.11 -1.04
N GLU A 445 12.50 -28.83 -0.45
CA GLU A 445 12.50 -29.20 0.97
C GLU A 445 12.54 -27.94 1.85
N ARG A 446 13.50 -27.04 1.61
CA ARG A 446 13.62 -25.77 2.35
C ARG A 446 12.38 -24.89 2.21
N VAL A 447 11.74 -24.87 1.03
CA VAL A 447 10.46 -24.17 0.84
C VAL A 447 9.34 -24.83 1.65
N GLY A 448 9.34 -26.16 1.76
CA GLY A 448 8.45 -26.91 2.63
C GLY A 448 8.58 -26.51 4.10
N GLU A 449 9.81 -26.41 4.61
CA GLU A 449 10.10 -25.96 5.97
C GLU A 449 9.62 -24.52 6.22
N TYR A 450 9.91 -23.62 5.27
CA TYR A 450 9.46 -22.23 5.33
C TYR A 450 7.93 -22.14 5.37
N ALA A 451 7.22 -22.93 4.56
CA ALA A 451 5.77 -22.98 4.59
C ALA A 451 5.25 -23.54 5.93
N GLY A 452 5.86 -24.62 6.42
CA GLY A 452 5.55 -25.28 7.68
C GLY A 452 5.55 -24.32 8.87
N GLY A 453 6.61 -23.51 9.00
CA GLY A 453 6.75 -22.50 10.06
C GLY A 453 5.73 -21.35 10.04
N HIS A 454 5.03 -21.15 8.92
CA HIS A 454 4.05 -20.07 8.73
C HIS A 454 2.60 -20.57 8.64
N SER A 455 2.38 -21.89 8.65
CA SER A 455 1.05 -22.53 8.60
C SER A 455 0.14 -22.16 9.77
N GLY A 456 0.71 -21.68 10.88
CA GLY A 456 -0.04 -21.25 12.06
C GLY A 456 -0.78 -19.92 11.89
N ASP A 457 -0.53 -19.16 10.82
CA ASP A 457 -1.06 -17.80 10.72
C ASP A 457 -2.38 -17.68 9.94
N HIS A 458 -2.58 -18.28 8.76
CA HIS A 458 -3.79 -17.99 7.94
C HIS A 458 -4.31 -19.24 7.18
N ALA A 459 -5.33 -19.89 7.73
CA ALA A 459 -6.21 -20.77 6.98
C ALA A 459 -7.11 -19.92 6.07
N GLY A 460 -7.05 -20.18 4.76
CA GLY A 460 -8.05 -19.70 3.79
C GLY A 460 -7.62 -18.49 2.96
N ARG A 461 -7.10 -18.76 1.76
CA ARG A 461 -7.48 -18.11 0.49
C ARG A 461 -6.55 -18.61 -0.63
N ARG A 462 -7.12 -19.36 -1.58
CA ARG A 462 -6.49 -19.69 -2.86
C ARG A 462 -6.64 -18.48 -3.78
N ALA A 463 -5.59 -17.70 -3.92
CA ALA A 463 -5.36 -16.93 -5.13
C ALA A 463 -4.27 -17.67 -5.91
N THR A 464 -4.62 -18.17 -7.10
CA THR A 464 -3.64 -18.61 -8.09
C THR A 464 -2.96 -17.35 -8.59
N VAL A 465 -1.77 -17.07 -8.07
CA VAL A 465 -0.88 -16.06 -8.64
C VAL A 465 -0.36 -16.65 -9.94
N MET A 466 -0.93 -16.21 -11.07
CA MET A 466 -0.30 -16.34 -12.38
C MET A 466 0.71 -15.19 -12.49
N VAL A 467 1.93 -15.47 -12.02
CA VAL A 467 3.13 -14.74 -12.45
C VAL A 467 3.85 -15.64 -13.42
#